data_AF-A0AAD1HNJ4-F1
#
_entry.id   AF-A0AAD1HNJ4-F1
#
_cell.length_a   1.000
_cell.length_b   1.000
_cell.length_c   1.000
_cell.angle_alpha   90.00
_cell.angle_beta   90.00
_cell.angle_gamma   90.00
#
_symmetry.space_group_name_H-M   'P 1'
#
loop_
_entity.id
_entity.type
_entity.pdbx_description
1 polymer ?
#
loop_
_entity_poly.entity_id
_entity_poly.type
_entity_poly.pdbx_seq_one_letter_code
_entity_poly.pdbx_strand_id
1 'polypeptide(L)'
;MKQTQLIAVVALVTCTSTIASPPVAADPARVPCRVLDQVRESLDNDINAGIGGVRIVISSPYASGAAQQRDTNVKLAMISHGVHYMEDVNGPGIVPGLAPALVDLRRASDDVRDAVGALFVVSPGYGYGDGYGNYGPTVSNAWPQPSTWTAIDYADQKKDDIYALVNGLQSTCTP
;
A
#
# COMPACT_ATOMS: atom_id res chain seq x y z
N MET A 1 59.01 29.84 57.58
CA MET A 1 59.75 31.04 57.13
C MET A 1 59.71 31.12 55.61
N LYS A 2 59.50 32.33 55.05
CA LYS A 2 59.31 32.71 53.62
C LYS A 2 57.96 32.26 53.05
N GLN A 3 56.94 33.08 52.77
CA GLN A 3 56.82 34.43 52.21
C GLN A 3 57.45 34.59 50.82
N THR A 4 56.65 34.47 49.76
CA THR A 4 56.76 35.29 48.53
C THR A 4 55.40 35.31 47.81
N GLN A 5 55.03 36.50 47.33
CA GLN A 5 53.72 36.88 46.82
C GLN A 5 53.62 36.83 45.27
N LEU A 6 52.39 37.12 44.79
CA LEU A 6 52.00 37.65 43.47
C LEU A 6 51.99 36.60 42.33
N ILE A 7 50.97 36.50 41.49
CA ILE A 7 50.40 37.55 40.63
C ILE A 7 48.92 37.23 40.35
N ALA A 8 48.08 38.27 40.38
CA ALA A 8 46.68 38.25 39.96
C ALA A 8 46.55 38.37 38.43
N VAL A 9 45.65 37.60 37.82
CA VAL A 9 45.12 37.86 36.48
C VAL A 9 43.60 37.93 36.60
N VAL A 10 43.07 39.13 36.39
CA VAL A 10 41.63 39.40 36.31
C VAL A 10 41.15 38.91 34.94
N ALA A 11 40.38 37.82 34.93
CA ALA A 11 39.65 37.39 33.75
C ALA A 11 38.28 38.08 33.72
N LEU A 12 38.14 39.05 32.80
CA LEU A 12 36.86 39.66 32.45
C LEU A 12 35.93 38.59 31.84
N VAL A 13 34.87 38.27 32.56
CA VAL A 13 33.77 37.42 32.07
C VAL A 13 32.86 38.27 31.19
N THR A 14 32.95 38.10 29.88
CA THR A 14 31.93 38.58 28.94
C THR A 14 30.84 37.53 28.80
N CYS A 15 29.69 37.77 29.42
CA CYS A 15 28.47 36.99 29.20
C CYS A 15 27.97 37.20 27.76
N THR A 16 28.33 36.31 26.85
CA THR A 16 27.66 36.20 25.55
C THR A 16 26.37 35.43 25.72
N SER A 17 25.27 36.16 25.85
CA SER A 17 23.91 35.63 25.76
C SER A 17 23.67 35.13 24.33
N THR A 18 23.89 33.84 24.09
CA THR A 18 23.38 33.18 22.88
C THR A 18 21.87 33.13 22.96
N ILE A 19 21.22 34.08 22.29
CA ILE A 19 19.80 34.02 21.96
C ILE A 19 19.65 32.86 20.96
N ALA A 20 19.30 31.68 21.46
CA ALA A 20 18.86 30.58 20.62
C ALA A 20 17.53 31.02 19.99
N SER A 21 17.57 31.39 18.71
CA SER A 21 16.35 31.55 17.93
C SER A 21 15.57 30.22 17.98
N PRO A 22 14.25 30.24 18.23
CA PRO A 22 13.46 29.03 18.12
C PRO A 22 13.65 28.44 16.71
N PRO A 23 13.68 27.11 16.55
CA PRO A 23 13.71 26.52 15.22
C PRO A 23 12.53 27.10 14.44
N VAL A 24 12.82 27.70 13.29
CA VAL A 24 11.80 27.99 12.29
C VAL A 24 11.08 26.67 12.07
N ALA A 25 9.83 26.59 12.52
CA ALA A 25 8.95 25.51 12.13
C ALA A 25 8.96 25.53 10.60
N ALA A 26 9.55 24.49 9.99
CA ALA A 26 9.44 24.31 8.56
C ALA A 26 7.95 24.40 8.23
N ASP A 27 7.60 25.32 7.32
CA ASP A 27 6.24 25.46 6.82
C ASP A 27 5.75 24.04 6.49
N PRO A 28 4.62 23.56 7.06
CA PRO A 28 4.18 22.20 6.82
C PRO A 28 4.11 22.00 5.31
N ALA A 29 4.88 21.04 4.80
CA ALA A 29 4.94 20.74 3.37
C ALA A 29 3.50 20.55 2.89
N ARG A 30 2.99 21.53 2.14
CA ARG A 30 1.59 21.52 1.72
C ARG A 30 1.46 20.57 0.54
N VAL A 31 0.55 19.62 0.67
CA VAL A 31 0.27 18.64 -0.38
C VAL A 31 -0.60 19.29 -1.45
N PRO A 32 -0.25 19.18 -2.75
CA PRO A 32 -1.13 19.65 -3.82
C PRO A 32 -2.46 18.87 -3.83
N CYS A 33 -3.59 19.56 -3.91
CA CYS A 33 -4.91 18.94 -3.94
C CYS A 33 -5.03 17.95 -5.11
N ARG A 34 -4.46 18.31 -6.27
CA ARG A 34 -4.39 17.41 -7.43
C ARG A 34 -3.75 16.05 -7.13
N VAL A 35 -2.71 16.02 -6.29
CA VAL A 35 -2.04 14.76 -5.91
C VAL A 35 -2.96 13.93 -5.01
N LEU A 36 -3.62 14.55 -4.04
CA LEU A 36 -4.61 13.85 -3.19
C LEU A 36 -5.81 13.34 -4.00
N ASP A 37 -6.28 14.10 -4.98
CA ASP A 37 -7.37 13.71 -5.86
C ASP A 37 -6.97 12.50 -6.72
N GLN A 38 -5.74 12.47 -7.25
CA GLN A 38 -5.21 11.33 -8.01
C GLN A 38 -5.07 10.07 -7.14
N VAL A 39 -4.59 10.22 -5.91
CA VAL A 39 -4.52 9.11 -4.94
C VAL A 39 -5.93 8.58 -4.65
N ARG A 40 -6.89 9.48 -4.41
CA ARG A 40 -8.29 9.12 -4.15
C ARG A 40 -8.93 8.41 -5.34
N GLU A 41 -8.72 8.94 -6.55
CA GLU A 41 -9.22 8.34 -7.78
C GLU A 41 -8.71 6.91 -7.97
N SER A 42 -7.42 6.67 -7.70
CA SER A 42 -6.86 5.32 -7.78
C SER A 42 -7.38 4.40 -6.66
N LEU A 43 -7.58 4.92 -5.44
CA LEU A 43 -8.24 4.15 -4.38
C LEU A 43 -9.65 3.70 -4.80
N ASP A 44 -10.43 4.59 -5.40
CA ASP A 44 -11.81 4.30 -5.83
C ASP A 44 -11.86 3.33 -7.02
N ASN A 45 -11.11 3.66 -8.09
CA ASN A 45 -11.22 3.00 -9.39
C ASN A 45 -10.38 1.73 -9.51
N ASP A 46 -9.27 1.64 -8.79
CA ASP A 46 -8.33 0.51 -8.87
C ASP A 46 -8.42 -0.37 -7.63
N ILE A 47 -8.13 0.18 -6.46
CA ILE A 47 -7.97 -0.61 -5.22
C ILE A 47 -9.33 -1.13 -4.73
N ASN A 48 -10.27 -0.23 -4.47
CA ASN A 48 -11.59 -0.57 -3.94
C ASN A 48 -12.38 -1.44 -4.94
N ALA A 49 -12.39 -1.05 -6.21
CA ALA A 49 -13.02 -1.82 -7.28
C ALA A 49 -12.33 -3.18 -7.50
N GLY A 50 -11.01 -3.25 -7.35
CA GLY A 50 -10.23 -4.49 -7.42
C GLY A 50 -10.55 -5.45 -6.27
N ILE A 51 -10.43 -5.00 -5.02
CA ILE A 51 -10.72 -5.81 -3.81
C ILE A 51 -12.18 -6.30 -3.82
N GLY A 52 -13.14 -5.39 -4.05
CA GLY A 52 -14.55 -5.76 -4.17
C GLY A 52 -14.81 -6.71 -5.34
N GLY A 53 -14.14 -6.48 -6.47
CA GLY A 53 -14.18 -7.34 -7.64
C GLY A 53 -13.69 -8.76 -7.35
N VAL A 54 -12.57 -8.92 -6.65
CA VAL A 54 -12.06 -10.23 -6.23
C VAL A 54 -13.10 -10.96 -5.40
N ARG A 55 -13.67 -10.30 -4.38
CA ARG A 55 -14.71 -10.88 -3.51
C ARG A 55 -15.91 -11.38 -4.32
N ILE A 56 -16.38 -10.58 -5.28
CA ILE A 56 -17.49 -10.96 -6.17
C ILE A 56 -17.10 -12.16 -7.01
N VAL A 57 -15.95 -12.12 -7.68
CA VAL A 57 -15.55 -13.19 -8.61
C VAL A 57 -15.41 -14.52 -7.87
N ILE A 58 -14.72 -14.58 -6.72
CA ILE A 58 -14.46 -15.85 -6.01
C ILE A 58 -15.70 -16.42 -5.29
N SER A 59 -16.73 -15.59 -5.04
CA SER A 59 -18.01 -16.03 -4.46
C SER A 59 -19.08 -16.35 -5.50
N SER A 60 -18.84 -15.99 -6.77
CA SER A 60 -19.81 -16.18 -7.85
C SER A 60 -19.73 -17.57 -8.47
N PRO A 61 -20.86 -18.13 -8.94
CA PRO A 61 -20.85 -19.36 -9.73
C PRO A 61 -20.26 -19.10 -11.13
N TYR A 62 -19.26 -19.87 -11.52
CA TYR A 62 -18.64 -19.80 -12.84
C TYR A 62 -18.81 -21.11 -13.61
N ALA A 63 -18.97 -21.01 -14.93
CA ALA A 63 -19.04 -22.18 -15.80
C ALA A 63 -17.72 -22.95 -15.90
N SER A 64 -16.58 -22.30 -15.63
CA SER A 64 -15.26 -22.92 -15.58
C SER A 64 -14.30 -22.19 -14.64
N GLY A 65 -13.37 -22.94 -14.05
CA GLY A 65 -12.31 -22.37 -13.22
C GLY A 65 -11.36 -21.46 -13.98
N ALA A 66 -11.11 -21.74 -15.26
CA ALA A 66 -10.27 -20.90 -16.09
C ALA A 66 -10.87 -19.50 -16.32
N ALA A 67 -12.20 -19.41 -16.52
CA ALA A 67 -12.88 -18.13 -16.64
C ALA A 67 -12.84 -17.35 -15.32
N GLN A 68 -13.10 -18.03 -14.20
CA GLN A 68 -13.04 -17.40 -12.88
C GLN A 68 -11.63 -16.91 -12.55
N GLN A 69 -10.59 -17.71 -12.84
CA GLN A 69 -9.19 -17.34 -12.64
C GLN A 69 -8.83 -16.11 -13.49
N ARG A 70 -9.23 -16.08 -14.77
CA ARG A 70 -8.97 -14.94 -15.65
C ARG A 70 -9.58 -13.65 -15.08
N ASP A 71 -10.85 -13.69 -14.70
CA ASP A 71 -11.54 -12.51 -14.16
C ASP A 71 -10.93 -12.08 -12.83
N THR A 72 -10.55 -13.05 -11.99
CA THR A 72 -9.84 -12.80 -10.74
C THR A 72 -8.52 -12.10 -10.98
N ASN A 73 -7.72 -12.57 -11.95
CA ASN A 73 -6.44 -11.96 -12.31
C ASN A 73 -6.60 -10.53 -12.82
N VAL A 74 -7.69 -10.22 -13.54
CA VAL A 74 -8.00 -8.84 -13.93
C VAL A 74 -8.23 -7.97 -12.69
N LYS A 75 -8.97 -8.46 -11.69
CA LYS A 75 -9.22 -7.71 -10.45
C LYS A 75 -7.95 -7.55 -9.60
N LEU A 76 -7.11 -8.57 -9.50
CA LEU A 76 -5.81 -8.47 -8.85
C LEU A 76 -4.87 -7.48 -9.57
N ALA A 77 -4.91 -7.44 -10.91
CA ALA A 77 -4.15 -6.49 -11.71
C ALA A 77 -4.60 -5.04 -11.48
N MET A 78 -5.89 -4.79 -11.26
CA MET A 78 -6.38 -3.46 -10.86
C MET A 78 -5.75 -3.02 -9.53
N ILE A 79 -5.73 -3.89 -8.51
CA ILE A 79 -5.12 -3.56 -7.21
C ILE A 79 -3.63 -3.24 -7.38
N SER A 80 -2.90 -4.09 -8.10
CA SER A 80 -1.47 -3.88 -8.39
C SER A 80 -1.20 -2.57 -9.14
N HIS A 81 -2.02 -2.26 -10.16
CA HIS A 81 -1.96 -1.00 -10.90
C HIS A 81 -2.16 0.20 -9.97
N GLY A 82 -3.18 0.18 -9.11
CA GLY A 82 -3.47 1.31 -8.23
C GLY A 82 -2.36 1.58 -7.21
N VAL A 83 -1.74 0.54 -6.65
CA VAL A 83 -0.59 0.70 -5.74
C VAL A 83 0.56 1.40 -6.45
N HIS A 84 0.94 0.92 -7.64
CA HIS A 84 2.04 1.51 -8.40
C HIS A 84 1.73 2.93 -8.87
N TYR A 85 0.49 3.21 -9.30
CA TYR A 85 0.08 4.55 -9.66
C TYR A 85 0.20 5.53 -8.48
N MET A 86 -0.24 5.12 -7.29
CA MET A 86 -0.09 5.94 -6.09
C MET A 86 1.36 6.11 -5.65
N GLU A 87 2.22 5.10 -5.83
CA GLU A 87 3.68 5.23 -5.61
C GLU A 87 4.27 6.30 -6.55
N ASP A 88 3.92 6.27 -7.84
CA ASP A 88 4.39 7.22 -8.84
C ASP A 88 3.90 8.65 -8.56
N VAL A 89 2.61 8.81 -8.23
CA VAL A 89 2.00 10.11 -7.89
C VAL A 89 2.59 10.70 -6.61
N ASN A 90 2.90 9.86 -5.61
CA ASN A 90 3.53 10.30 -4.37
C ASN A 90 4.98 10.77 -4.57
N GLY A 91 5.66 10.31 -5.62
CA GLY A 91 7.03 10.70 -5.98
C GLY A 91 8.00 10.60 -4.78
N PRO A 92 8.79 11.64 -4.47
CA PRO A 92 9.74 11.63 -3.34
C PRO A 92 9.08 11.75 -1.95
N GLY A 93 7.80 11.36 -1.80
CA GLY A 93 7.06 11.43 -0.55
C GLY A 93 6.32 12.75 -0.35
N ILE A 94 5.69 13.26 -1.41
CA ILE A 94 4.92 14.51 -1.40
C ILE A 94 3.74 14.42 -0.42
N VAL A 95 3.10 13.25 -0.31
CA VAL A 95 2.02 12.99 0.63
C VAL A 95 2.59 12.40 1.92
N PRO A 96 2.55 13.13 3.05
CA PRO A 96 3.06 12.63 4.33
C PRO A 96 2.35 11.34 4.73
N GLY A 97 3.12 10.33 5.13
CA GLY A 97 2.58 9.04 5.60
C GLY A 97 2.08 8.09 4.50
N LEU A 98 2.00 8.51 3.23
CA LEU A 98 1.48 7.65 2.16
C LEU A 98 2.44 6.52 1.82
N ALA A 99 3.75 6.78 1.75
CA ALA A 99 4.74 5.77 1.40
C ALA A 99 4.71 4.52 2.31
N PRO A 100 4.74 4.63 3.66
CA PRO A 100 4.60 3.45 4.51
C PRO A 100 3.24 2.77 4.38
N ALA A 101 2.15 3.53 4.18
CA ALA A 101 0.82 2.94 3.98
C ALA A 101 0.73 2.14 2.66
N LEU A 102 1.38 2.59 1.59
CA LEU A 102 1.47 1.86 0.32
C LEU A 102 2.31 0.58 0.45
N VAL A 103 3.34 0.56 1.30
CA VAL A 103 4.09 -0.68 1.60
C VAL A 103 3.18 -1.72 2.25
N ASP A 104 2.36 -1.30 3.22
CA ASP A 104 1.41 -2.19 3.90
C ASP A 104 0.32 -2.68 2.96
N LEU A 105 -0.24 -1.78 2.13
CA LEU A 105 -1.24 -2.16 1.13
C LEU A 105 -0.68 -3.12 0.09
N ARG A 106 0.56 -2.92 -0.38
CA ARG A 106 1.23 -3.84 -1.31
C ARG A 106 1.35 -5.24 -0.71
N ARG A 107 1.81 -5.35 0.54
CA ARG A 107 1.89 -6.63 1.25
C ARG A 107 0.53 -7.30 1.36
N ALA A 108 -0.49 -6.56 1.77
CA ALA A 108 -1.85 -7.09 1.85
C ALA A 108 -2.38 -7.54 0.47
N SER A 109 -2.02 -6.82 -0.60
CA SER A 109 -2.38 -7.16 -1.97
C SER A 109 -1.69 -8.43 -2.47
N ASP A 110 -0.41 -8.63 -2.11
CA ASP A 110 0.33 -9.86 -2.38
C ASP A 110 -0.30 -11.04 -1.61
N ASP A 111 -0.68 -10.86 -0.35
CA ASP A 111 -1.38 -11.88 0.45
C ASP A 111 -2.72 -12.27 -0.20
N VAL A 112 -3.49 -11.30 -0.71
CA VAL A 112 -4.72 -11.57 -1.46
C VAL A 112 -4.43 -12.34 -2.74
N ARG A 113 -3.43 -11.91 -3.53
CA ARG A 113 -3.03 -12.60 -4.77
C ARG A 113 -2.69 -14.06 -4.49
N ASP A 114 -1.90 -14.32 -3.45
CA ASP A 114 -1.43 -15.67 -3.14
C ASP A 114 -2.57 -16.53 -2.57
N ALA A 115 -3.38 -15.99 -1.65
CA ALA A 115 -4.51 -16.71 -1.05
C ALA A 115 -5.62 -17.03 -2.07
N VAL A 116 -5.85 -16.13 -3.03
CA VAL A 116 -6.83 -16.33 -4.11
C VAL A 116 -6.26 -17.18 -5.23
N GLY A 117 -4.98 -17.02 -5.56
CA GLY A 117 -4.27 -17.86 -6.53
C GLY A 117 -4.30 -19.34 -6.13
N ALA A 118 -4.20 -19.63 -4.83
CA ALA A 118 -4.30 -20.98 -4.28
C ALA A 118 -5.68 -21.65 -4.50
N LEU A 119 -6.71 -20.91 -4.89
CA LEU A 119 -8.02 -21.48 -5.24
C LEU A 119 -7.99 -22.21 -6.58
N PHE A 120 -7.07 -21.85 -7.47
CA PHE A 120 -7.04 -22.32 -8.85
C PHE A 120 -5.94 -23.37 -9.01
N VAL A 121 -6.34 -24.64 -9.07
CA VAL A 121 -5.40 -25.76 -9.24
C VAL A 121 -5.41 -26.19 -10.71
N VAL A 122 -4.27 -26.01 -11.38
CA VAL A 122 -4.07 -26.48 -12.75
C VAL A 122 -3.77 -27.97 -12.71
N SER A 123 -4.70 -28.78 -13.19
CA SER A 123 -4.49 -30.21 -13.38
C SER A 123 -3.94 -30.44 -14.81
N PRO A 124 -2.75 -31.03 -14.97
CA PRO A 124 -2.28 -31.43 -16.29
C PRO A 124 -3.27 -32.46 -16.85
N GLY A 125 -3.73 -32.24 -18.09
CA GLY A 125 -4.60 -33.18 -18.78
C GLY A 125 -3.83 -34.48 -19.01
N TYR A 126 -4.08 -35.50 -18.20
CA TYR A 126 -3.55 -36.84 -18.44
C TYR A 126 -4.45 -37.57 -19.44
N GLY A 127 -4.18 -37.37 -20.73
CA GLY A 127 -4.74 -38.22 -21.78
C GLY A 127 -4.02 -39.56 -21.81
N TYR A 128 -4.60 -40.59 -21.20
CA TYR A 128 -4.27 -41.99 -21.52
C TYR A 128 -5.34 -42.52 -22.48
N GLY A 129 -4.96 -42.76 -23.73
CA GLY A 129 -5.73 -43.59 -24.66
C GLY A 129 -6.00 -42.95 -26.02
N ASP A 130 -5.85 -43.76 -27.07
CA ASP A 130 -6.18 -43.49 -28.48
C ASP A 130 -7.66 -43.17 -28.71
N GLY A 131 -8.14 -42.02 -28.21
CA GLY A 131 -9.51 -41.59 -28.34
C GLY A 131 -9.62 -40.07 -28.41
N TYR A 132 -10.24 -39.58 -29.47
CA TYR A 132 -10.63 -38.19 -29.71
C TYR A 132 -11.02 -37.42 -28.43
N GLY A 133 -10.11 -36.63 -27.87
CA GLY A 133 -10.44 -35.77 -26.73
C GLY A 133 -9.27 -35.41 -25.83
N ASN A 134 -8.21 -34.83 -26.40
CA ASN A 134 -7.19 -34.17 -25.59
C ASN A 134 -7.76 -32.84 -25.09
N TYR A 135 -8.63 -32.90 -24.07
CA TYR A 135 -9.03 -31.71 -23.32
C TYR A 135 -7.76 -31.22 -22.61
N GLY A 136 -7.27 -30.05 -23.02
CA GLY A 136 -6.08 -29.42 -22.44
C GLY A 136 -6.17 -29.22 -20.92
N PRO A 137 -5.15 -28.62 -20.28
CA PRO A 137 -5.10 -28.46 -18.83
C PRO A 137 -6.40 -27.85 -18.29
N THR A 138 -6.98 -28.48 -17.27
CA THR A 138 -8.20 -28.01 -16.62
C THR A 138 -7.84 -27.27 -15.33
N VAL A 139 -8.57 -26.19 -15.05
CA VAL A 139 -8.45 -25.45 -13.80
C VAL A 139 -9.61 -25.89 -12.91
N SER A 140 -9.29 -26.54 -11.79
CA SER A 140 -10.26 -26.82 -10.74
C SER A 140 -10.27 -25.69 -9.71
N ASN A 141 -11.45 -25.46 -9.13
CA ASN A 141 -11.65 -24.41 -8.14
C ASN A 141 -11.84 -25.04 -6.77
N ALA A 142 -11.00 -24.64 -5.82
CA ALA A 142 -11.27 -24.87 -4.41
C ALA A 142 -12.27 -23.83 -3.89
N TRP A 143 -13.08 -24.23 -2.91
CA TRP A 143 -13.89 -23.28 -2.17
C TRP A 143 -12.98 -22.35 -1.34
N PRO A 144 -13.24 -21.02 -1.34
CA PRO A 144 -12.50 -20.07 -0.52
C PRO A 144 -12.48 -20.49 0.95
N GLN A 145 -11.27 -20.59 1.51
CA GLN A 145 -11.06 -20.92 2.91
C GLN A 145 -11.21 -19.64 3.76
N PRO A 146 -11.44 -19.75 5.09
CA PRO A 146 -11.47 -18.60 5.98
C PRO A 146 -10.25 -17.68 5.83
N SER A 147 -9.05 -18.24 5.63
CA SER A 147 -7.83 -17.47 5.40
C SER A 147 -7.86 -16.62 4.12
N THR A 148 -8.53 -17.06 3.07
CA THR A 148 -8.72 -16.27 1.84
C THR A 148 -9.54 -15.01 2.14
N TRP A 149 -10.60 -15.14 2.93
CA TRP A 149 -11.41 -13.99 3.33
C TRP A 149 -10.64 -13.05 4.25
N THR A 150 -9.87 -13.58 5.20
CA THR A 150 -9.00 -12.78 6.06
C THR A 150 -7.99 -11.95 5.27
N ALA A 151 -7.38 -12.51 4.22
CA ALA A 151 -6.47 -11.75 3.37
C ALA A 151 -7.19 -10.59 2.67
N ILE A 152 -8.40 -10.83 2.14
CA ILE A 152 -9.22 -9.79 1.49
C ILE A 152 -9.64 -8.72 2.49
N ASP A 153 -10.10 -9.09 3.68
CA ASP A 153 -10.48 -8.16 4.74
C ASP A 153 -9.28 -7.32 5.19
N TYR A 154 -8.09 -7.92 5.26
CA TYR A 154 -6.87 -7.19 5.62
C TYR A 154 -6.47 -6.17 4.54
N ALA A 155 -6.57 -6.52 3.26
CA ALA A 155 -6.36 -5.57 2.17
C ALA A 155 -7.39 -4.44 2.19
N ASP A 156 -8.66 -4.75 2.48
CA ASP A 156 -9.73 -3.76 2.61
C ASP A 156 -9.44 -2.77 3.76
N GLN A 157 -8.99 -3.28 4.90
CA GLN A 157 -8.54 -2.46 6.03
C GLN A 157 -7.39 -1.52 5.64
N LYS A 158 -6.39 -2.02 4.88
CA LYS A 158 -5.26 -1.18 4.44
C LYS A 158 -5.64 -0.12 3.42
N LYS A 159 -6.60 -0.42 2.54
CA LYS A 159 -7.23 0.58 1.67
C LYS A 159 -7.93 1.65 2.51
N ASP A 160 -8.70 1.28 3.53
CA ASP A 160 -9.39 2.23 4.41
C ASP A 160 -8.42 3.10 5.23
N ASP A 161 -7.28 2.55 5.67
CA ASP A 161 -6.21 3.32 6.33
C ASP A 161 -5.70 4.45 5.42
N ILE A 162 -5.56 4.20 4.11
CA ILE A 162 -5.14 5.23 3.14
C ILE A 162 -6.27 6.23 2.88
N TYR A 163 -7.53 5.80 2.77
CA TYR A 163 -8.66 6.75 2.69
C TYR A 163 -8.66 7.70 3.89
N ALA A 164 -8.45 7.18 5.10
CA ALA A 164 -8.40 8.00 6.31
C ALA A 164 -7.25 9.01 6.25
N LEU A 165 -6.07 8.61 5.75
CA LEU A 165 -4.93 9.50 5.53
C LEU A 165 -5.28 10.62 4.55
N VAL A 166 -5.81 10.28 3.37
CA VAL A 166 -6.17 11.24 2.32
C VAL A 166 -7.24 12.22 2.82
N ASN A 167 -8.28 11.72 3.47
CA ASN A 167 -9.36 12.53 4.04
C ASN A 167 -8.82 13.51 5.10
N GLY A 168 -7.86 13.09 5.92
CA GLY A 168 -7.22 13.94 6.92
C GLY A 168 -6.42 15.10 6.34
N LEU A 169 -5.88 14.93 5.13
CA LEU A 169 -5.08 15.95 4.44
C LEU A 169 -5.92 16.90 3.58
N GLN A 170 -7.14 16.50 3.20
CA GLN A 170 -7.95 17.18 2.19
C GLN A 170 -8.34 18.62 2.56
N SER A 171 -8.51 18.95 3.84
CA SER A 171 -8.83 20.30 4.31
C SER A 171 -7.65 21.28 4.29
N THR A 172 -6.43 20.77 4.10
CA THR A 172 -5.16 21.53 4.22
C THR A 172 -4.33 21.52 2.94
N CYS A 173 -4.83 20.91 1.88
CA CYS A 173 -4.15 20.85 0.60
C CYS A 173 -4.10 22.22 -0.09
N THR A 174 -3.14 22.40 -0.99
CA THR A 174 -3.02 23.60 -1.82
C THR A 174 -3.51 23.35 -3.24
N PRO A 175 -4.22 24.29 -3.88
CA PRO A 175 -4.65 24.18 -5.27
C PRO A 175 -3.52 23.83 -6.24
#